data_AF-A0A1F3JC42-F1
#
_entry.id   AF-A0A1F3JC42-F1
#
_cell.length_a   1.000
_cell.length_b   1.000
_cell.length_c   1.000
_cell.angle_alpha   90.00
_cell.angle_beta   90.00
_cell.angle_gamma   90.00
#
_symmetry.space_group_name_H-M   'P 1'
#
loop_
_entity.id
_entity.type
_entity.pdbx_description
1 polymer ?
#
loop_
_entity_poly.entity_id
_entity_poly.type
_entity_poly.pdbx_seq_one_letter_code
_entity_poly.pdbx_strand_id
1 'polypeptide(L)' 'MVTIDGVTSEAISADFKSIIIMDVIDIISILDGRISLTDLLFKKRRKAIESGKIYLNVNEL' A
#
# COMPACT_ATOMS: atom_id res chain seq x y z
N MET A 1 -7.09 3.40 -2.01
CA MET A 1 -7.72 2.59 -3.06
C MET A 1 -7.43 1.12 -2.76
N VAL A 2 -8.45 0.27 -2.83
CA VAL A 2 -8.32 -1.18 -2.63
C VAL A 2 -8.49 -1.86 -3.98
N THR A 3 -7.56 -2.74 -4.34
CA THR A 3 -7.57 -3.40 -5.66
C THR A 3 -7.31 -4.88 -5.48
N ILE A 4 -8.04 -5.69 -6.22
CA ILE A 4 -7.91 -7.15 -6.20
C ILE A 4 -7.05 -7.66 -7.36
N ASP A 5 -7.06 -6.94 -8.48
CA ASP A 5 -6.41 -7.35 -9.75
C ASP A 5 -5.06 -6.65 -10.00
N GLY A 6 -4.56 -5.91 -9.01
CA GLY A 6 -3.34 -5.12 -9.12
C GLY A 6 -3.57 -3.75 -9.77
N VAL A 7 -2.50 -2.95 -9.79
CA VAL A 7 -2.48 -1.62 -10.41
C VAL A 7 -1.35 -1.57 -11.43
N THR A 8 -1.61 -0.99 -12.60
CA THR A 8 -0.58 -0.77 -13.60
C THR A 8 0.37 0.34 -13.15
N SER A 9 1.63 0.31 -13.59
CA SER A 9 2.63 1.29 -13.15
C SER A 9 2.27 2.74 -13.48
N GLU A 10 1.49 2.95 -14.54
CA GLU A 10 0.95 4.25 -14.96
C GLU A 10 -0.10 4.80 -13.98
N ALA A 11 -0.87 3.92 -13.33
CA ALA A 11 -1.85 4.30 -12.30
C ALA A 11 -1.18 4.70 -10.97
N ILE A 12 0.13 4.48 -10.84
CA ILE A 12 0.97 4.82 -9.69
C ILE A 12 1.75 6.13 -9.97
N SER A 13 1.34 6.90 -10.98
CA SER A 13 1.92 8.21 -11.29
C SER A 13 2.00 9.11 -10.05
N ALA A 14 3.15 9.78 -9.88
CA ALA A 14 3.46 10.67 -8.76
C ALA A 14 2.50 11.87 -8.62
N ASP A 15 1.64 12.11 -9.61
CA ASP A 15 0.57 13.11 -9.53
C ASP A 15 -0.52 12.74 -8.51
N PHE A 16 -0.67 11.45 -8.19
CA PHE A 16 -1.60 10.97 -7.16
C PHE A 16 -0.98 11.03 -5.76
N LYS A 17 -0.59 12.23 -5.31
CA LYS A 17 0.12 12.47 -4.03
C LYS A 17 -0.58 12.04 -2.74
N SER A 18 -1.84 11.59 -2.78
CA SER A 18 -2.63 11.34 -1.56
C SER A 18 -3.43 10.02 -1.57
N ILE A 19 -3.02 9.04 -2.38
CA ILE A 19 -3.70 7.74 -2.43
C ILE A 19 -2.77 6.65 -1.91
N ILE A 20 -3.17 5.98 -0.82
CA ILE A 20 -2.57 4.73 -0.38
C ILE A 20 -3.24 3.59 -1.16
N ILE A 21 -2.44 2.78 -1.84
CA ILE A 21 -2.91 1.60 -2.56
C ILE A 21 -2.73 0.36 -1.68
N MET A 22 -3.78 -0.45 -1.58
CA MET A 22 -3.78 -1.74 -0.89
C MET A 22 -4.16 -2.84 -1.86
N ASP A 23 -3.42 -3.94 -1.82
CA ASP A 23 -3.65 -5.13 -2.64
C ASP A 23 -4.29 -6.28 -1.82
N VAL A 24 -4.52 -7.41 -2.48
CA VAL A 24 -5.05 -8.62 -1.84
C VAL A 24 -4.13 -9.17 -0.74
N ILE A 25 -2.81 -9.03 -0.89
CA ILE A 25 -1.84 -9.55 0.08
C ILE A 25 -1.91 -8.75 1.37
N ASP A 26 -2.02 -7.42 1.27
CA ASP A 26 -2.26 -6.51 2.39
C ASP A 26 -3.53 -6.91 3.15
N ILE A 27 -4.62 -7.17 2.42
CA ILE A 27 -5.91 -7.57 3.02
C ILE A 27 -5.81 -8.93 3.70
N ILE A 28 -5.24 -9.93 3.05
CA ILE A 28 -5.06 -11.26 3.64
C ILE A 28 -4.21 -11.15 4.91
N SER A 29 -3.16 -10.33 4.90
CA SER A 29 -2.29 -10.13 6.07
C SER A 29 -3.03 -9.50 7.26
N ILE A 30 -4.01 -8.62 6.99
CA ILE A 30 -4.89 -8.04 8.01
C ILE A 30 -5.87 -9.09 8.54
N LEU A 31 -6.51 -9.86 7.65
CA LEU A 31 -7.50 -10.88 8.01
C LEU A 31 -6.87 -12.05 8.77
N ASP A 32 -5.64 -12.43 8.44
CA ASP A 32 -4.83 -13.42 9.15
C ASP A 32 -4.31 -12.90 10.51
N GLY A 33 -4.51 -11.63 10.84
CA GLY A 33 -4.03 -11.01 12.08
C GLY A 33 -2.50 -10.82 12.13
N ARG A 34 -1.79 -10.90 11.00
CA ARG A 34 -0.33 -10.70 10.93
C ARG A 34 0.06 -9.23 11.11
N ILE A 35 -0.83 -8.31 10.74
CA ILE A 35 -0.65 -6.86 10.91
C ILE A 35 -2.00 -6.18 11.11
N SER A 36 -2.08 -5.17 11.96
CA SER A 36 -3.29 -4.35 12.05
C SER A 36 -3.41 -3.42 10.84
N LEU A 37 -4.63 -3.10 10.41
CA LEU A 37 -4.87 -2.14 9.34
C LEU A 37 -4.19 -0.79 9.64
N THR A 38 -4.28 -0.32 10.89
CA THR A 38 -3.69 0.95 11.32
C THR A 38 -2.17 0.94 11.20
N ASP A 39 -1.52 -0.13 11.64
CA ASP A 39 -0.06 -0.26 11.53
C ASP A 39 0.40 -0.33 10.08
N LEU A 40 -0.36 -1.07 9.25
CA LEU A 40 -0.07 -1.18 7.83
C LEU A 40 -0.12 0.19 7.14
N LEU A 41 -1.19 0.94 7.37
CA LEU A 41 -1.36 2.29 6.82
C LEU A 41 -0.25 3.24 7.29
N PHE A 42 0.15 3.15 8.56
CA PHE A 42 1.23 3.98 9.10
C PHE A 42 2.57 3.67 8.45
N LYS A 43 2.91 2.38 8.31
CA LYS A 43 4.14 1.93 7.64
C LYS A 43 4.18 2.34 6.17
N LYS A 44 3.08 2.14 5.43
CA LYS A 44 2.98 2.56 4.02
C LYS A 44 3.11 4.07 3.86
N ARG A 45 2.45 4.85 4.71
CA ARG A 45 2.55 6.31 4.69
C ARG A 45 3.98 6.78 4.94
N ARG A 46 4.67 6.21 5.94
CA ARG A 46 6.06 6.56 6.24
C ARG A 46 6.99 6.25 5.07
N LYS A 47 6.92 5.04 4.51
CA LYS A 47 7.76 4.68 3.35
C LYS A 47 7.40 5.44 2.08
N ALA A 48 6.14 5.82 1.86
CA ALA A 48 5.77 6.65 0.72
C ALA A 48 6.38 8.05 0.81
N ILE A 49 6.49 8.61 2.02
CA ILE A 49 7.19 9.87 2.26
C ILE A 49 8.70 9.71 2.05
N GLU A 50 9.29 8.61 2.51
CA GLU A 50 10.75 8.37 2.41
C GLU A 50 11.21 8.01 0.98
N SER A 51 10.44 7.19 0.26
CA SER A 51 10.81 6.67 -1.07
C SER A 51 10.22 7.46 -2.24
N GLY A 52 9.23 8.32 -1.98
CA GLY A 52 8.42 8.97 -3.02
C GLY A 52 7.50 8.01 -3.79
N LYS A 53 7.45 6.72 -3.44
CA LYS A 53 6.60 5.71 -4.09
C LYS A 53 5.28 5.55 -3.34
N ILE A 54 4.17 5.78 -4.01
CA ILE A 54 2.81 5.62 -3.46
C ILE A 54 2.31 4.15 -3.45
N TYR A 55 3.03 3.26 -4.12
CA TYR A 55 2.78 1.82 -4.12
C TYR A 55 3.99 1.08 -3.55
N LEU A 56 3.78 0.43 -2.42
CA LEU A 56 4.71 -0.48 -1.78
C LEU A 56 3.92 -1.68 -1.26
N ASN A 57 4.37 -2.88 -1.58
CA ASN A 57 3.74 -4.10 -1.10
C ASN A 57 4.04 -4.33 0.40
N VAL A 58 3.20 -5.07 1.13
CA VAL A 58 3.52 -5.57 2.49
C VAL A 58 4.88 -6.26 2.55
N ASN A 59 5.26 -6.99 1.50
CA ASN A 59 6.54 -7.68 1.44
C ASN A 59 7.74 -6.73 1.24
N GLU A 60 7.47 -5.49 0.82
CA GLU A 60 8.45 -4.43 0.63
C GLU A 60 8.44 -3.41 1.78
N LEU A 61 7.66 -3.65 2.84
CA LEU A 61 7.56 -2.80 4.04
C LEU A 61 8.62 -3.10 5.09
#